data_AF-A0A952Z641-F1
#
_entry.id   AF-A0A952Z641-F1
#
_cell.length_a   1.000
_cell.length_b   1.000
_cell.length_c   1.000
_cell.angle_alpha   90.00
_cell.angle_beta   90.00
_cell.angle_gamma   90.00
#
_symmetry.space_group_name_H-M   'P 1'
#
loop_
_entity.id
_entity.type
_entity.pdbx_description
1 polymer ?
#
loop_
_entity_poly.entity_id
_entity_poly.type
_entity_poly.pdbx_seq_one_letter_code
_entity_poly.pdbx_strand_id
1 'polypeptide(L)'
;MNPKWQALDLEGGGLQAMNLRLARTLRRRRTAWLLLLLFPTGAHRWYLREAAAAIAYPALALGAAGAWIAGMPAMLYAVLAALVLLLAVDVASLEKRIAACNRRLRMAAYLSPGPGAPPGFSGRIADGPPPASPRVPGFAEQERLLRELEEKSAGSSLRRGP
;
A
#
# COMPACT_ATOMS: atom_id res chain seq x y z
N MET A 1 23.29 -12.29 -2.60
CA MET A 1 22.49 -11.04 -2.45
C MET A 1 21.68 -10.84 -3.73
N ASN A 2 20.40 -10.45 -3.65
CA ASN A 2 19.52 -10.39 -4.82
C ASN A 2 19.71 -9.05 -5.57
N PRO A 3 20.19 -9.03 -6.82
CA PRO A 3 20.59 -7.82 -7.55
C PRO A 3 19.44 -6.84 -7.82
N LYS A 4 18.18 -7.29 -7.70
CA LYS A 4 16.99 -6.47 -7.94
C LYS A 4 16.81 -5.32 -6.94
N TRP A 5 17.36 -5.43 -5.73
CA TRP A 5 17.24 -4.37 -4.73
C TRP A 5 18.19 -3.19 -4.98
N GLN A 6 19.25 -3.38 -5.78
CA GLN A 6 20.20 -2.32 -6.12
C GLN A 6 19.71 -1.41 -7.25
N ALA A 7 18.75 -1.87 -8.06
CA ALA A 7 18.15 -1.09 -9.15
C ALA A 7 16.91 -0.27 -8.70
N LEU A 8 16.63 -0.25 -7.40
CA LEU A 8 15.50 0.46 -6.81
C LEU A 8 15.86 1.94 -6.66
N ASP A 9 15.68 2.70 -7.74
CA ASP A 9 15.89 4.15 -7.72
C ASP A 9 14.64 4.91 -7.30
N LEU A 10 14.81 5.82 -6.35
CA LEU A 10 13.76 6.66 -5.79
C LEU A 10 13.68 8.01 -6.52
N GLU A 11 13.80 8.02 -7.86
CA GLU A 11 13.57 9.19 -8.75
C GLU A 11 14.18 10.53 -8.24
N GLY A 12 15.26 10.49 -7.45
CA GLY A 12 15.85 11.67 -6.79
C GLY A 12 14.96 12.42 -5.78
N GLY A 13 13.68 12.08 -5.61
CA GLY A 13 12.72 12.78 -4.74
C GLY A 13 12.73 12.35 -3.26
N GLY A 14 13.57 11.38 -2.92
CA GLY A 14 13.60 10.77 -1.59
C GLY A 14 12.37 9.89 -1.32
N LEU A 15 12.52 9.00 -0.33
CA LEU A 15 11.50 8.00 0.05
C LEU A 15 10.14 8.63 0.42
N GLN A 16 10.15 9.89 0.86
CA GLN A 16 8.97 10.66 1.26
C GLN A 16 8.12 11.10 0.06
N ALA A 17 8.71 11.58 -1.03
CA ALA A 17 7.97 11.99 -2.23
C ALA A 17 7.29 10.78 -2.90
N MET A 18 7.99 9.65 -2.96
CA MET A 18 7.42 8.40 -3.47
C MET A 18 6.25 7.92 -2.60
N ASN A 19 6.38 7.97 -1.26
CA ASN A 19 5.29 7.62 -0.35
C ASN A 19 4.07 8.54 -0.52
N LEU A 20 4.27 9.85 -0.72
CA LEU A 20 3.19 10.81 -1.00
C LEU A 20 2.47 10.49 -2.32
N ARG A 21 3.22 10.20 -3.39
CA ARG A 21 2.67 9.81 -4.70
C ARG A 21 1.91 8.48 -4.60
N LEU A 22 2.46 7.51 -3.87
CA LEU A 22 1.82 6.23 -3.62
C LEU A 22 0.52 6.39 -2.83
N ALA A 23 0.52 7.17 -1.75
CA ALA A 23 -0.68 7.44 -0.95
C ALA A 23 -1.83 8.03 -1.77
N ARG A 24 -1.54 8.84 -2.80
CA ARG A 24 -2.54 9.41 -3.72
C ARG A 24 -3.14 8.38 -4.68
N THR A 25 -2.41 7.32 -5.03
CA THR A 25 -2.86 6.31 -6.00
C THR A 25 -3.59 5.12 -5.36
N LEU A 26 -3.45 4.93 -4.05
CA LEU A 26 -4.15 3.85 -3.34
C LEU A 26 -5.67 3.99 -3.41
N ARG A 27 -6.34 2.85 -3.58
CA ARG A 27 -7.79 2.75 -3.63
C ARG A 27 -8.37 2.92 -2.23
N ARG A 28 -9.37 3.78 -2.13
CA ARG A 28 -10.05 4.14 -0.89
C ARG A 28 -11.26 3.24 -0.68
N ARG A 29 -11.40 2.77 0.56
CA ARG A 29 -12.53 1.95 1.00
C ARG A 29 -13.88 2.63 0.72
N ARG A 30 -14.04 3.88 1.17
CA ARG A 30 -15.29 4.64 0.99
C ARG A 30 -15.69 4.75 -0.49
N THR A 31 -14.76 5.08 -1.37
CA THR A 31 -15.03 5.20 -2.81
C THR A 31 -15.47 3.87 -3.42
N ALA A 32 -14.84 2.75 -3.05
CA ALA A 32 -15.24 1.44 -3.55
C ALA A 32 -16.67 1.06 -3.12
N TRP A 33 -17.03 1.33 -1.86
CA TRP A 33 -18.39 1.11 -1.35
C TRP A 33 -19.43 2.04 -2.01
N LEU A 34 -19.10 3.31 -2.23
CA LEU A 34 -19.99 4.23 -2.95
C LEU A 34 -20.22 3.79 -4.39
N LEU A 35 -19.18 3.34 -5.09
CA LEU A 35 -19.30 2.82 -6.45
C LEU A 35 -20.08 1.50 -6.51
N LEU A 36 -20.09 0.72 -5.44
CA LEU A 36 -20.90 -0.50 -5.35
C LEU A 36 -22.40 -0.18 -5.36
N LEU A 37 -22.83 1.02 -4.94
CA LEU A 37 -24.24 1.43 -5.08
C LEU A 37 -24.66 1.53 -6.56
N LEU A 38 -23.70 1.76 -7.45
CA LEU A 38 -23.88 1.70 -8.90
C LEU A 38 -23.48 0.33 -9.48
N PHE A 39 -23.65 -0.77 -8.74
CA PHE A 39 -23.21 -2.10 -9.17
C PHE A 39 -23.67 -2.53 -10.57
N PRO A 40 -24.86 -2.16 -11.10
CA PRO A 40 -25.27 -2.60 -12.45
C PRO A 40 -24.32 -2.09 -13.55
N THR A 41 -23.62 -0.99 -13.28
CA THR A 41 -22.62 -0.42 -14.19
C THR A 41 -21.25 -1.10 -14.12
N GLY A 42 -20.99 -1.90 -13.06
CA GLY A 42 -19.67 -2.47 -12.79
C GLY A 42 -18.61 -1.46 -12.36
N ALA A 43 -18.98 -0.22 -12.00
CA ALA A 43 -18.03 0.85 -11.68
C ALA A 43 -17.06 0.51 -10.54
N HIS A 44 -17.51 -0.25 -9.53
CA HIS A 44 -16.65 -0.74 -8.44
C HIS A 44 -15.54 -1.67 -8.93
N ARG A 45 -15.82 -2.52 -9.93
CA ARG A 45 -14.82 -3.41 -10.55
C ARG A 45 -13.86 -2.64 -11.45
N TRP A 46 -14.35 -1.66 -12.20
CA TRP A 46 -13.51 -0.75 -12.99
C TRP A 46 -12.52 0.00 -12.10
N TYR A 47 -12.99 0.53 -10.97
CA TYR A 47 -12.14 1.20 -9.98
C TYR A 47 -11.02 0.31 -9.44
N LEU A 48 -11.29 -0.99 -9.29
CA LEU A 48 -10.33 -2.00 -8.82
C LEU A 48 -9.43 -2.57 -9.93
N ARG A 49 -9.55 -2.08 -11.17
CA ARG A 49 -8.82 -2.54 -12.37
C ARG A 49 -9.12 -4.00 -12.76
N GLU A 50 -10.36 -4.44 -12.54
CA GLU A 50 -10.84 -5.77 -12.94
C GLU A 50 -11.76 -5.66 -14.17
N ALA A 51 -11.20 -5.28 -15.33
CA ALA A 51 -11.98 -4.94 -16.53
C ALA A 51 -12.93 -6.05 -17.01
N ALA A 52 -12.46 -7.30 -17.03
CA ALA A 52 -13.30 -8.43 -17.46
C ALA A 52 -14.53 -8.61 -16.55
N ALA A 53 -14.34 -8.54 -15.23
CA ALA A 53 -15.44 -8.61 -14.27
C ALA A 53 -16.33 -7.37 -14.30
N ALA A 54 -15.78 -6.22 -14.68
CA ALA A 54 -16.52 -4.97 -14.76
C ALA A 54 -17.52 -4.94 -15.92
N ILE A 55 -17.21 -5.59 -17.05
CA ILE A 55 -18.10 -5.68 -18.23
C ILE A 55 -19.24 -6.68 -18.01
N ALA A 56 -19.07 -7.68 -17.14
CA ALA A 56 -20.10 -8.67 -16.86
C ALA A 56 -21.39 -8.04 -16.28
N TYR A 57 -21.25 -7.01 -15.44
CA TYR A 57 -22.39 -6.31 -14.83
C TYR A 57 -23.30 -5.60 -15.85
N PRO A 58 -22.79 -4.68 -16.69
CA PRO A 58 -23.63 -4.03 -17.70
C PRO A 58 -24.14 -5.03 -18.73
N ALA A 59 -23.38 -6.08 -19.08
CA ALA A 59 -23.86 -7.14 -19.96
C ALA A 59 -25.07 -7.88 -19.37
N LEU A 60 -25.02 -8.25 -18.08
CA LEU A 60 -26.15 -8.88 -17.39
C LEU A 60 -27.33 -7.90 -17.23
N ALA A 61 -27.07 -6.63 -16.92
CA ALA A 61 -28.13 -5.63 -16.82
C ALA A 61 -28.86 -5.41 -18.17
N LEU A 62 -28.11 -5.35 -19.28
CA LEU A 62 -28.68 -5.31 -20.63
C LEU A 62 -29.41 -6.62 -20.98
N GLY A 63 -28.88 -7.77 -20.56
CA GLY A 63 -29.54 -9.06 -20.71
C GLY A 63 -30.89 -9.12 -19.98
N ALA A 64 -30.98 -8.57 -18.76
CA ALA A 64 -32.22 -8.44 -18.02
C ALA A 64 -33.22 -7.54 -18.76
N ALA A 65 -32.78 -6.39 -19.26
CA ALA A 65 -33.62 -5.49 -20.05
C ALA A 65 -34.12 -6.17 -21.34
N GLY A 66 -33.25 -6.90 -22.05
CA GLY A 66 -33.62 -7.68 -23.23
C GLY A 66 -34.63 -8.78 -22.93
N ALA A 67 -34.45 -9.52 -21.83
CA ALA A 67 -35.40 -10.54 -21.38
C ALA A 67 -36.77 -9.94 -21.03
N TRP A 68 -36.80 -8.76 -20.41
CA TRP A 68 -38.03 -8.02 -20.12
C TRP A 68 -38.76 -7.63 -21.41
N ILE A 69 -38.05 -7.01 -22.36
CA ILE A 69 -38.63 -6.57 -23.65
C ILE A 69 -39.15 -7.77 -24.46
N ALA A 70 -38.44 -8.89 -24.42
CA ALA A 70 -38.83 -10.13 -25.10
C ALA A 70 -39.97 -10.90 -24.40
N GLY A 71 -40.46 -10.43 -23.25
CA GLY A 71 -41.51 -11.10 -22.49
C GLY A 71 -41.08 -12.47 -21.94
N MET A 72 -39.80 -12.63 -21.59
CA MET A 72 -39.22 -13.88 -21.07
C MET A 72 -39.02 -13.81 -19.54
N PRO A 73 -40.07 -13.98 -18.72
CA PRO A 73 -39.99 -13.76 -17.28
C PRO A 73 -39.00 -14.72 -16.59
N ALA A 74 -38.95 -15.98 -17.02
CA ALA A 74 -38.02 -16.96 -16.46
C ALA A 74 -36.56 -16.53 -16.64
N MET A 75 -36.19 -16.05 -17.83
CA MET A 75 -34.83 -15.57 -18.12
C MET A 75 -34.51 -14.29 -17.34
N LEU A 76 -35.47 -13.36 -17.25
CA LEU A 76 -35.33 -12.16 -16.43
C LEU A 76 -35.03 -12.50 -14.97
N TYR A 77 -35.85 -13.36 -14.34
CA TYR A 77 -35.65 -13.74 -12.95
C TYR A 77 -34.33 -14.47 -12.73
N ALA A 78 -33.91 -15.32 -13.67
CA ALA A 78 -32.61 -15.97 -13.62
C ALA A 78 -31.45 -14.96 -13.64
N VAL A 79 -31.51 -13.96 -14.53
CA VAL A 79 -30.48 -12.91 -14.62
C VAL A 79 -30.48 -12.02 -13.38
N LEU A 80 -31.65 -11.64 -12.86
CA LEU A 80 -31.75 -10.87 -11.62
C LEU A 80 -31.19 -11.64 -10.41
N ALA A 81 -31.49 -12.94 -10.30
CA ALA A 81 -30.93 -13.80 -9.26
C ALA A 81 -29.39 -13.87 -9.36
N ALA A 82 -28.85 -14.00 -10.58
CA ALA A 82 -27.41 -13.97 -10.81
C ALA A 82 -26.77 -12.64 -10.39
N LEU A 83 -27.42 -11.51 -10.70
CA LEU A 83 -26.97 -10.18 -10.28
C LEU A 83 -26.95 -10.02 -8.75
N VAL A 84 -27.99 -10.50 -8.05
CA VAL A 84 -28.05 -10.50 -6.58
C VAL A 84 -26.94 -11.36 -5.98
N LEU A 85 -26.70 -12.56 -6.53
CA LEU A 85 -25.63 -13.43 -6.07
C LEU A 85 -24.25 -12.79 -6.26
N LEU A 86 -24.00 -12.19 -7.43
CA LEU A 86 -22.76 -11.47 -7.71
C LEU A 86 -22.56 -10.29 -6.77
N LEU A 87 -23.62 -9.53 -6.47
CA LEU A 87 -23.58 -8.45 -5.49
C LEU A 87 -23.22 -8.97 -4.09
N ALA A 88 -23.80 -10.08 -3.65
CA ALA A 88 -23.48 -10.70 -2.36
C ALA A 88 -22.00 -11.15 -2.30
N VAL A 89 -21.49 -11.77 -3.37
CA VAL A 89 -20.07 -12.14 -3.50
C VAL A 89 -19.19 -10.90 -3.43
N ASP A 90 -19.61 -9.79 -4.04
CA ASP A 90 -18.86 -8.54 -3.99
C ASP A 90 -18.83 -7.93 -2.61
N VAL A 91 -19.97 -7.83 -1.93
CA VAL A 91 -20.03 -7.37 -0.53
C VAL A 91 -19.08 -8.18 0.36
N ALA A 92 -19.05 -9.51 0.19
CA ALA A 92 -18.19 -10.40 0.98
C ALA A 92 -16.68 -10.32 0.62
N SER A 93 -16.35 -9.97 -0.62
CA SER A 93 -14.97 -10.00 -1.13
C SER A 93 -14.33 -8.61 -1.34
N LEU A 94 -15.10 -7.52 -1.21
CA LEU A 94 -14.66 -6.18 -1.58
C LEU A 94 -13.41 -5.73 -0.82
N GLU A 95 -13.37 -5.95 0.49
CA GLU A 95 -12.21 -5.59 1.33
C GLU A 95 -10.94 -6.33 0.89
N LYS A 96 -11.05 -7.64 0.61
CA LYS A 96 -9.94 -8.47 0.13
C LYS A 96 -9.44 -7.98 -1.24
N ARG A 97 -10.37 -7.59 -2.13
CA ARG A 97 -10.03 -7.05 -3.46
C ARG A 97 -9.35 -5.69 -3.37
N ILE A 98 -9.83 -4.79 -2.51
CA ILE A 98 -9.18 -3.50 -2.25
C ILE A 98 -7.74 -3.73 -1.76
N ALA A 99 -7.56 -4.62 -0.77
CA ALA A 99 -6.24 -4.95 -0.24
C ALA A 99 -5.31 -5.54 -1.33
N ALA A 100 -5.83 -6.45 -2.16
CA ALA A 100 -5.07 -7.03 -3.27
C ALA A 100 -4.69 -5.98 -4.32
N CYS A 101 -5.61 -5.09 -4.69
CA CYS A 101 -5.36 -4.00 -5.63
C CYS A 101 -4.29 -3.04 -5.08
N ASN A 102 -4.42 -2.63 -3.83
CA ASN A 102 -3.45 -1.76 -3.16
C ASN A 102 -2.08 -2.43 -3.05
N ARG A 103 -2.02 -3.74 -2.75
CA ARG A 103 -0.76 -4.50 -2.76
C ARG A 103 -0.08 -4.46 -4.13
N ARG A 104 -0.84 -4.68 -5.20
CA ARG A 104 -0.32 -4.59 -6.59
C ARG A 104 0.19 -3.19 -6.91
N LEU A 105 -0.52 -2.13 -6.51
CA LEU A 105 -0.09 -0.75 -6.71
C LEU A 105 1.21 -0.43 -5.97
N ARG A 106 1.37 -0.88 -4.72
CA ARG A 106 2.62 -0.74 -3.97
C ARG A 106 3.77 -1.46 -4.68
N MET A 107 3.57 -2.72 -5.07
CA MET A 107 4.60 -3.48 -5.78
C MET A 107 4.98 -2.82 -7.11
N ALA A 108 4.01 -2.33 -7.87
CA ALA A 108 4.28 -1.61 -9.11
C ALA A 108 5.10 -0.34 -8.87
N ALA A 109 4.80 0.43 -7.81
CA ALA A 109 5.54 1.63 -7.47
C ALA A 109 7.01 1.33 -7.08
N TYR A 110 7.24 0.31 -6.25
CA TYR A 110 8.61 -0.06 -5.83
C TYR A 110 9.41 -0.79 -6.91
N LEU A 111 8.76 -1.50 -7.84
CA LEU A 111 9.44 -2.26 -8.90
C LEU A 111 9.51 -1.49 -10.23
N SER A 112 9.04 -0.25 -10.28
CA SER A 112 9.18 0.59 -11.47
C SER A 112 10.65 1.01 -11.62
N PRO A 113 11.30 0.76 -12.77
CA PRO A 113 12.65 1.24 -13.01
C PRO A 113 12.63 2.77 -13.08
N GLY A 114 13.18 3.42 -12.06
CA GLY A 114 13.42 4.87 -12.08
C GLY A 114 14.62 5.22 -12.95
N PRO A 115 14.79 6.51 -13.33
CA PRO A 115 16.06 6.99 -13.86
C PRO A 115 17.13 6.66 -12.83
N GLY A 116 18.06 5.77 -13.22
CA GLY A 116 19.09 5.24 -12.34
C GLY A 116 19.94 6.33 -11.71
N ALA A 117 20.73 5.92 -10.72
CA ALA A 117 21.41 6.86 -9.85
C ALA A 117 22.25 7.84 -10.68
N PRO A 118 22.33 9.14 -10.28
CA PRO A 118 23.06 10.14 -11.05
C PRO A 118 24.47 9.65 -11.40
N PRO A 119 24.99 9.94 -12.60
CA PRO A 119 26.35 9.54 -12.96
C PRO A 119 27.35 10.07 -11.91
N GLY A 120 28.10 9.15 -11.29
CA GLY A 120 29.00 9.45 -10.17
C GLY A 120 28.42 9.22 -8.77
N PHE A 121 27.18 8.75 -8.64
CA PHE A 121 26.60 8.37 -7.36
C PHE A 121 27.19 7.04 -6.87
N SER A 122 28.24 7.13 -6.07
CA SER A 122 28.67 6.07 -5.19
C SER A 122 27.77 6.09 -3.95
N GLY A 123 26.81 5.16 -3.89
CA GLY A 123 26.15 4.88 -2.61
C GLY A 123 27.21 4.55 -1.55
N ARG A 124 26.87 4.67 -0.26
CA ARG A 124 27.67 4.03 0.81
C ARG A 124 27.51 2.51 0.69
N ILE A 125 28.05 1.93 -0.36
CA ILE A 125 28.41 0.52 -0.36
C ILE A 125 29.70 0.53 0.45
N ALA A 126 29.61 0.05 1.69
CA ALA A 126 30.81 -0.24 2.46
C ALA A 126 31.49 -1.43 1.77
N ASP A 127 32.32 -1.13 0.76
CA ASP A 127 33.26 -2.09 0.17
C ASP A 127 34.46 -2.33 1.11
N GLY A 128 34.52 -1.64 2.24
CA GLY A 128 35.40 -1.95 3.36
C GLY A 128 34.72 -2.84 4.39
N PRO A 129 35.50 -3.58 5.21
CA PRO A 129 34.95 -4.20 6.41
C PRO A 129 34.14 -3.14 7.17
N PRO A 130 32.97 -3.51 7.74
CA PRO A 130 32.13 -2.55 8.44
C PRO A 130 33.03 -1.76 9.40
N PRO A 131 32.97 -0.40 9.39
CA PRO A 131 33.68 0.35 10.41
C PRO A 131 33.25 -0.27 11.74
N ALA A 132 34.21 -0.66 12.58
CA ALA A 132 33.91 -1.33 13.84
C ALA A 132 32.81 -0.52 14.52
N SER A 133 31.57 -1.04 14.49
CA SER A 133 30.43 -0.32 15.02
C SER A 133 30.82 -0.02 16.46
N PRO A 134 30.83 1.25 16.91
CA PRO A 134 31.10 1.53 18.30
C PRO A 134 30.14 0.65 19.09
N ARG A 135 30.72 -0.26 19.88
CA ARG A 135 29.95 -1.29 20.59
C ARG A 135 28.89 -0.53 21.38
N VAL A 136 27.63 -0.73 21.02
CA VAL A 136 26.52 -0.11 21.73
C VAL A 136 26.63 -0.64 23.17
N PRO A 137 26.86 0.25 24.16
CA PRO A 137 27.08 -0.20 25.53
C PRO A 137 25.87 -0.99 25.99
N GLY A 138 26.11 -2.12 26.66
CA GLY A 138 25.04 -2.93 27.21
C GLY A 138 24.23 -2.13 28.24
N PHE A 139 23.01 -2.56 28.53
CA PHE A 139 22.14 -1.86 29.51
C PHE A 139 22.84 -1.62 30.86
N ALA A 140 23.63 -2.59 31.33
CA ALA A 140 24.42 -2.46 32.56
C ALA A 140 25.52 -1.38 32.47
N GLU A 141 26.14 -1.19 31.30
CA GLU A 141 27.13 -0.12 31.08
C GLU A 141 26.45 1.24 30.99
N GLN A 142 25.26 1.31 30.39
CA GLN A 142 24.45 2.53 30.33
C GLN A 142 24.00 2.97 31.72
N GLU A 143 23.54 2.04 32.55
CA GLU A 143 23.13 2.33 33.93
C GLU A 143 24.30 2.81 34.78
N ARG A 144 25.50 2.24 34.57
CA ARG A 144 26.72 2.66 35.27
C ARG A 144 27.17 4.07 34.84
N LEU A 145 27.11 4.37 33.54
CA LEU A 145 27.39 5.69 33.00
C LEU A 145 26.39 6.74 33.51
N LEU A 146 25.11 6.39 33.63
CA LEU A 146 24.09 7.25 34.21
C LEU A 146 24.40 7.58 35.67
N ARG A 147 24.75 6.58 36.49
CA ARG A 147 25.14 6.81 37.90
C ARG A 147 26.40 7.67 38.03
N GLU A 148 27.41 7.44 37.21
CA GLU A 148 28.63 8.26 37.21
C GLU A 148 28.35 9.72 36.81
N LEU A 149 27.43 9.94 35.88
CA LEU A 149 27.00 11.30 35.48
C LEU A 149 26.18 11.97 36.57
N GLU A 150 25.29 11.23 37.24
CA GLU A 150 24.52 11.72 38.39
C GLU A 150 25.45 12.12 39.54
N GLU A 151 26.43 11.27 39.87
CA GLU A 151 27.44 11.55 40.90
C GLU A 151 28.31 12.77 40.55
N LYS A 152 28.76 12.90 39.30
CA LYS A 152 29.51 14.09 38.84
C LYS A 152 28.65 15.35 38.83
N SER A 153 27.36 15.24 38.51
CA SER A 153 26.42 16.37 38.53
C SER A 153 26.13 16.84 39.97
N ALA A 154 25.99 15.90 40.91
CA ALA A 154 25.79 16.17 42.33
C ALA A 154 27.05 16.74 42.99
N GLY A 155 28.24 16.29 42.60
CA GLY A 155 29.51 16.88 43.04
C GLY A 155 29.78 18.27 42.45
N SER A 156 29.27 18.55 41.25
CA SER A 156 29.38 19.84 40.58
C SER A 156 28.42 20.90 41.16
N SER A 157 27.23 20.49 41.60
CA SER A 157 26.27 21.38 42.28
C SER A 157 26.74 21.82 43.67
N LEU A 158 27.53 21.00 44.36
CA LEU A 158 28.16 21.34 45.65
C LEU A 158 29.35 22.32 45.54
N ARG A 159 29.91 22.55 44.34
CA ARG A 159 31.01 23.52 44.10
C ARG A 159 30.55 24.86 43.53
N ARG A 160 29.25 25.05 43.28
CA ARG A 160 28.65 26.32 42.88
C ARG A 160 27.62 26.79 43.91
N GLY A 161 28.06 26.95 45.15
CA GLY A 161 27.38 27.81 46.13
C GLY A 161 28.22 29.07 46.34
N PRO A 162 27.61 30.27 46.36
CA PRO A 162 28.30 31.54 46.59
C PRO A 162 28.94 31.64 47.99
#